data_AF-A0A2J5P6G5-F1
#
_entry.id   AF-A0A2J5P6G5-F1
#
_cell.length_a   1.000
_cell.length_b   1.000
_cell.length_c   1.000
_cell.angle_alpha   90.00
_cell.angle_beta   90.00
_cell.angle_gamma   90.00
#
_symmetry.space_group_name_H-M   'P 1'
#
loop_
_entity.id
_entity.type
_entity.pdbx_description
1 polymer ?
#
loop_
_entity_poly.entity_id
_entity_poly.type
_entity_poly.pdbx_seq_one_letter_code
_entity_poly.pdbx_strand_id
1 'polypeptide(L)' 'PLHLNEHYLQLPDRIIAIADIFTALTEDRPYRPGMSRQQALQLIESDVINGALDKDVYRILHHHAEALHAIITHTLHP' A
#
# COMPACT_ATOMS: atom_id res chain seq x y z
N PRO A 1 0.47 19.59 -11.34
CA PRO A 1 0.51 18.82 -10.07
C PRO A 1 -0.30 19.55 -9.00
N LEU A 2 -1.28 18.87 -8.40
CA LEU A 2 -2.14 19.48 -7.38
C LEU A 2 -1.31 19.64 -6.10
N HIS A 3 -1.04 20.89 -5.70
CA HIS A 3 -0.31 21.26 -4.48
C HIS A 3 -1.20 21.05 -3.25
N LEU A 4 -1.51 19.80 -2.95
CA LEU A 4 -2.35 19.45 -1.80
C LEU A 4 -1.44 19.31 -0.59
N ASN A 5 -1.55 20.26 0.34
CA ASN A 5 -0.96 20.11 1.66
C ASN A 5 -1.55 18.87 2.34
N GLU A 6 -0.75 18.24 3.21
CA GLU A 6 -1.02 17.10 4.11
C GLU A 6 -2.42 17.09 4.79
N HIS A 7 -3.07 18.26 4.89
CA HIS A 7 -4.44 18.42 5.42
C HIS A 7 -5.59 18.21 4.41
N TYR A 8 -5.30 18.03 3.12
CA TYR A 8 -6.36 17.95 2.08
C TYR A 8 -6.88 16.54 1.83
N LEU A 9 -6.06 15.50 2.07
CA LEU A 9 -6.49 14.12 1.83
C LEU A 9 -7.45 13.68 2.92
N GLN A 10 -8.70 13.47 2.54
CA GLN A 10 -9.69 12.90 3.43
C GLN A 10 -9.31 11.44 3.72
N LEU A 11 -9.85 10.87 4.81
CA LEU A 11 -9.55 9.48 5.18
C LEU A 11 -9.70 8.49 4.01
N PRO A 12 -10.76 8.55 3.17
CA PRO A 12 -10.89 7.67 2.01
C PRO A 12 -9.71 7.76 1.03
N ASP A 13 -9.20 8.96 0.76
CA ASP A 13 -8.09 9.17 -0.17
C ASP A 13 -6.80 8.52 0.36
N ARG A 14 -6.56 8.62 1.68
CA ARG A 14 -5.40 8.03 2.33
C ARG A 14 -5.46 6.50 2.34
N ILE A 15 -6.66 5.94 2.52
CA ILE A 15 -6.91 4.50 2.40
C ILE A 15 -6.60 4.02 0.98
N ILE A 16 -7.14 4.70 -0.03
CA ILE A 16 -6.90 4.34 -1.44
C ILE A 16 -5.41 4.42 -1.76
N ALA A 17 -4.73 5.50 -1.37
CA ALA A 17 -3.31 5.68 -1.66
C ALA A 17 -2.45 4.53 -1.11
N ILE A 18 -2.63 4.16 0.17
CA ILE A 18 -1.86 3.07 0.78
C ILE A 18 -2.23 1.71 0.19
N ALA A 19 -3.51 1.46 -0.10
CA ALA A 19 -3.98 0.22 -0.72
C ALA A 19 -3.43 0.04 -2.14
N ASP A 20 -3.44 1.10 -2.96
CA ASP A 20 -2.90 1.08 -4.32
C ASP A 20 -1.40 0.84 -4.33
N ILE A 21 -0.65 1.50 -3.44
CA ILE A 21 0.80 1.29 -3.30
C ILE A 21 1.07 -0.16 -2.91
N PHE A 22 0.41 -0.68 -1.87
CA PHE A 22 0.63 -2.06 -1.43
C PHE A 22 0.31 -3.08 -2.52
N THR A 23 -0.80 -2.87 -3.25
CA THR A 23 -1.19 -3.72 -4.37
C THR A 23 -0.14 -3.67 -5.48
N ALA A 24 0.25 -2.48 -5.94
CA ALA A 24 1.26 -2.30 -6.98
C ALA A 24 2.65 -2.84 -6.61
N LEU A 25 2.99 -2.89 -5.32
CA LEU A 25 4.24 -3.47 -4.84
C LEU A 25 4.20 -4.98 -4.80
N THR A 26 3.07 -5.58 -4.43
CA THR A 26 2.96 -7.02 -4.14
C THR A 26 2.34 -7.84 -5.26
N GLU A 27 1.68 -7.22 -6.23
CA GLU A 27 1.11 -7.90 -7.37
C GLU A 27 2.18 -8.33 -8.39
N ASP A 28 1.99 -9.51 -8.98
CA ASP A 28 2.77 -9.95 -10.12
C ASP A 28 2.33 -9.22 -11.38
N ARG A 29 3.29 -8.66 -12.11
CA ARG A 29 3.07 -8.05 -13.43
C ARG A 29 3.91 -8.77 -14.49
N PRO A 30 3.51 -8.76 -15.77
CA PRO A 30 4.22 -9.48 -16.85
C PRO A 30 5.73 -9.20 -16.94
N TYR A 31 6.17 -8.03 -16.47
CA TYR A 31 7.55 -7.55 -16.53
C TYR A 31 8.21 -7.38 -15.15
N ARG A 32 7.51 -7.68 -14.05
CA ARG A 32 8.03 -7.50 -12.68
C ARG A 32 7.33 -8.47 -11.73
N PRO A 33 8.07 -9.39 -11.09
CA PRO A 33 7.49 -10.17 -10.00
C PRO A 33 7.13 -9.25 -8.82
N GLY A 34 6.02 -9.55 -8.17
CA GLY A 34 5.58 -8.88 -6.96
C GLY A 34 6.64 -8.99 -5.86
N MET A 35 6.77 -7.93 -5.06
CA MET A 35 7.56 -7.99 -3.84
C MET A 35 6.90 -8.92 -2.83
N SER A 36 7.71 -9.53 -1.95
CA SER A 36 7.14 -10.18 -0.78
C SER A 36 6.39 -9.16 0.08
N ARG A 37 5.32 -9.62 0.75
CA ARG A 37 4.56 -8.81 1.70
C ARG A 37 5.46 -8.04 2.67
N GLN A 38 6.48 -8.69 3.23
CA GLN A 38 7.40 -8.05 4.20
C GLN A 38 8.20 -6.92 3.57
N GLN A 39 8.72 -7.10 2.36
CA GLN A 39 9.46 -6.04 1.64
C GLN A 39 8.56 -4.85 1.32
N ALA A 40 7.32 -5.11 0.88
CA ALA A 40 6.36 -4.04 0.61
C ALA A 40 6.01 -3.25 1.89
N LEU A 41 5.77 -3.94 3.01
CA LEU A 41 5.49 -3.30 4.29
C LEU A 41 6.67 -2.43 4.77
N GLN A 42 7.90 -2.93 4.68
CA GLN A 42 9.09 -2.16 5.06
C GLN A 42 9.26 -0.89 4.22
N LEU A 43 8.95 -0.95 2.92
CA LEU A 43 9.02 0.21 2.04
C LEU A 43 7.96 1.25 2.41
N ILE A 44 6.71 0.81 2.59
CA ILE A 44 5.60 1.69 3.01
C ILE A 44 5.86 2.27 4.40
N GLU A 45 6.43 1.50 5.33
CA GLU A 45 6.79 1.96 6.66
C GLU A 45 7.78 3.13 6.62
N SER A 46 8.75 3.08 5.69
CA SER A 46 9.70 4.19 5.53
C SER A 46 9.00 5.48 5.07
N ASP A 47 8.02 5.38 4.18
CA ASP A 47 7.22 6.53 3.72
C ASP A 47 6.30 7.07 4.83
N VAL A 48 5.78 6.19 5.70
CA VAL A 48 5.02 6.58 6.91
C VAL A 48 5.91 7.31 7.91
N ILE A 49 7.12 6.80 8.18
CA ILE A 49 8.09 7.42 9.10
C ILE A 49 8.48 8.81 8.60
N ASN A 50 8.62 8.98 7.29
CA ASN A 50 8.94 10.25 6.65
C ASN A 50 7.73 11.21 6.54
N GLY A 51 6.55 10.80 7.00
CA GLY A 51 5.34 11.61 6.97
C GLY A 51 4.65 11.69 5.59
N ALA A 52 5.09 10.90 4.61
CA ALA A 52 4.50 10.87 3.27
C ALA A 52 3.18 10.08 3.23
N LEU A 53 2.98 9.13 4.15
CA LEU A 53 1.79 8.28 4.23
C LEU A 53 1.18 8.28 5.63
N ASP A 54 -0.14 8.10 5.69
CA ASP A 54 -0.90 8.08 6.94
C ASP A 54 -0.55 6.86 7.79
N LYS A 55 -0.11 7.13 9.02
CA LYS A 55 0.31 6.11 9.98
C LYS A 55 -0.83 5.20 10.44
N ASP A 56 -2.02 5.74 10.68
CA ASP A 56 -3.14 4.96 11.20
C ASP A 56 -3.70 4.03 10.14
N VAL A 57 -3.81 4.49 8.90
CA VAL A 57 -4.17 3.65 7.76
C VAL A 57 -3.13 2.55 7.54
N TYR A 58 -1.83 2.88 7.58
CA TYR A 58 -0.78 1.86 7.47
C TYR A 58 -0.89 0.78 8.56
N ARG A 59 -1.21 1.15 9.81
CA ARG A 59 -1.39 0.17 10.89
C ARG A 59 -2.51 -0.83 10.60
N ILE A 60 -3.62 -0.36 10.04
CA ILE A 60 -4.73 -1.24 9.62
C ILE A 60 -4.29 -2.15 8.48
N LEU A 61 -3.62 -1.61 7.45
CA LEU A 61 -3.08 -2.42 6.36
C LEU A 61 -2.11 -3.48 6.89
N HIS A 62 -1.15 -3.11 7.74
CA HIS A 62 -0.15 -4.01 8.30
C HIS A 62 -0.82 -5.15 9.09
N HIS A 63 -1.86 -4.84 9.87
CA HIS A 63 -2.61 -5.85 10.62
C HIS A 63 -3.29 -6.88 9.70
N HIS A 64 -3.76 -6.46 8.53
CA HIS A 64 -4.45 -7.32 7.56
C HIS A 64 -3.59 -7.76 6.35
N ALA A 65 -2.28 -7.47 6.37
CA ALA A 65 -1.42 -7.60 5.20
C ALA A 65 -1.34 -9.03 4.66
N GLU A 66 -1.47 -10.03 5.52
CA GLU A 66 -1.53 -11.43 5.09
C GLU A 66 -2.76 -11.72 4.24
N ALA A 67 -3.95 -11.39 4.74
CA ALA A 67 -5.20 -11.61 4.04
C ALA A 67 -5.25 -10.82 2.72
N LEU A 68 -4.82 -9.55 2.75
CA LEU A 68 -4.77 -8.71 1.55
C LEU A 68 -3.80 -9.26 0.50
N HIS A 69 -2.60 -9.67 0.90
CA HIS A 69 -1.62 -10.24 -0.03
C HIS A 69 -2.14 -11.53 -0.67
N ALA A 70 -2.82 -12.39 0.09
CA ALA A 70 -3.44 -13.60 -0.45
C ALA A 70 -4.54 -13.28 -1.47
N ILE A 71 -5.35 -12.24 -1.23
CA ILE A 71 -6.38 -11.81 -2.19
C ILE A 71 -5.72 -11.30 -3.47
N ILE A 72 -4.73 -10.41 -3.37
CA ILE A 72 -4.05 -9.80 -4.53
C ILE A 72 -3.41 -10.87 -5.42
N THR A 73 -2.70 -11.83 -4.84
CA THR A 73 -2.01 -12.88 -5.62
C THR A 73 -2.97 -13.94 -6.16
N HIS A 74 -4.13 -14.16 -5.52
CA HIS A 74 -5.11 -15.15 -5.97
C HIS A 74 -6.10 -14.59 -7.01
N THR A 75 -6.49 -13.32 -6.93
CA THR A 75 -7.48 -12.73 -7.86
C THR A 75 -6.91 -12.30 -9.21
N LEU A 76 -5.58 -12.24 -9.35
CA LEU A 76 -4.91 -11.78 -10.57
C LEU A 76 -4.42 -12.91 -11.49
N HIS A 77 -4.70 -14.17 -11.15
CA HIS A 77 -4.42 -15.31 -12.02
C HIS A 77 -5.75 -15.88 -12.57
N PRO A 78 -6.04 -15.76 -13.88
CA PRO A 78 -7.14 -16.47 -14.52
C PRO A 78 -6.89 -17.98 -14.60
#